data_AF-A0A4Y8BRI4-F1
#
_entry.id   AF-A0A4Y8BRI4-F1
#
_cell.length_a   1.000
_cell.length_b   1.000
_cell.length_c   1.000
_cell.angle_alpha   90.00
_cell.angle_beta   90.00
_cell.angle_gamma   90.00
#
_symmetry.space_group_name_H-M   'P 1'
#
loop_
_entity.id
_entity.type
_entity.pdbx_description
1 polymer ?
#
loop_
_entity_poly.entity_id
_entity_poly.type
_entity_poly.pdbx_seq_one_letter_code
_entity_poly.pdbx_strand_id
1 'polypeptide(L)'
;MKKMQNDLASVEWREFKISEIFRNYHGKRLIEKQRTKGKVPLLTAGESNNGIASFIGNKAVSYENFISIDMFGNSFYHPYEACGDDNIYFFLNKEISKYVKIFFVCCINRQKSKYSYGKQFRQKNADNCKIMLPIDSKGNPNWQFMENYMKNIEQKYITNILDYYNKKLANNRGGDYHYL
;
A
#
# COMPACT_ATOMS: atom_id res chain seq x y z
N MET A 1 -21.94 -7.36 -22.04
CA MET A 1 -20.99 -7.14 -20.94
C MET A 1 -21.54 -6.04 -20.04
N LYS A 2 -21.82 -6.28 -18.76
CA LYS A 2 -22.11 -5.19 -17.81
C LYS A 2 -20.85 -4.32 -17.72
N LYS A 3 -20.94 -3.03 -18.09
CA LYS A 3 -19.88 -2.06 -17.82
C LYS A 3 -19.57 -2.14 -16.33
N MET A 4 -18.30 -2.41 -15.97
CA MET A 4 -17.87 -2.27 -14.59
C MET A 4 -18.11 -0.82 -14.17
N GLN A 5 -18.83 -0.61 -13.07
CA GLN A 5 -19.27 0.71 -12.60
C GLN A 5 -18.10 1.61 -12.14
N ASN A 6 -16.84 1.15 -12.22
CA ASN A 6 -15.63 1.87 -11.83
C ASN A 6 -14.48 1.52 -12.80
N ASP A 7 -14.47 2.08 -14.00
CA ASP A 7 -13.37 1.96 -14.96
C ASP A 7 -12.41 3.15 -14.79
N LEU A 8 -11.09 2.92 -14.80
CA LEU A 8 -10.10 4.00 -14.73
C LEU A 8 -10.18 4.94 -15.94
N ALA A 9 -10.65 4.44 -17.09
CA ALA A 9 -10.84 5.22 -18.30
C ALA A 9 -12.10 6.10 -18.27
N SER A 10 -13.02 5.89 -17.32
CA SER A 10 -14.29 6.63 -17.23
C SER A 10 -14.24 7.84 -16.29
N VAL A 11 -13.07 8.20 -15.79
CA VAL A 11 -12.88 9.33 -14.87
C VAL A 11 -11.76 10.24 -15.35
N GLU A 12 -11.87 11.52 -15.05
CA GLU A 12 -10.81 12.49 -15.29
C GLU A 12 -9.75 12.39 -14.20
N TRP A 13 -8.52 12.77 -14.56
CA TRP A 13 -7.35 12.68 -13.68
C TRP A 13 -6.64 14.01 -13.61
N ARG A 14 -6.12 14.34 -12.43
CA ARG A 14 -5.27 15.52 -12.22
C ARG A 14 -4.07 15.19 -11.33
N GLU A 15 -3.04 16.00 -11.45
CA GLU A 15 -1.87 15.97 -10.59
C GLU A 15 -2.20 16.56 -9.20
N PHE A 16 -1.72 15.89 -8.15
CA PHE A 16 -1.80 16.34 -6.76
C PHE A 16 -0.47 16.14 -6.04
N LYS A 17 -0.13 17.07 -5.16
CA LYS A 17 1.06 16.96 -4.30
C LYS A 17 0.71 16.12 -3.08
N ILE A 18 1.47 15.05 -2.83
CA ILE A 18 1.16 14.11 -1.73
C ILE A 18 1.14 14.83 -0.38
N SER A 19 2.02 15.81 -0.17
CA SER A 19 2.11 16.57 1.08
C SER A 19 0.89 17.47 1.36
N GLU A 20 0.03 17.74 0.36
CA GLU A 20 -1.23 18.46 0.57
C GLU A 20 -2.32 17.54 1.13
N ILE A 21 -2.14 16.23 0.98
CA ILE A 21 -3.11 15.20 1.38
C ILE A 21 -2.61 14.46 2.62
N PHE A 22 -1.30 14.28 2.78
CA PHE A 22 -0.70 13.55 3.89
C PHE A 22 0.32 14.40 4.62
N ARG A 23 0.34 14.26 5.94
CA ARG A 23 1.47 14.72 6.73
C ARG A 23 2.58 13.69 6.65
N ASN A 24 3.79 14.12 6.31
CA ASN A 24 4.94 13.24 6.24
C ASN A 24 5.83 13.32 7.50
N TYR A 25 6.47 12.19 7.83
CA TYR A 25 7.47 12.06 8.89
C TYR A 25 8.63 11.21 8.38
N HIS A 26 9.78 11.33 9.03
CA HIS A 26 11.00 10.62 8.66
C HIS A 26 11.40 9.67 9.78
N GLY A 27 11.78 8.44 9.41
CA GLY A 27 12.27 7.44 10.35
C GLY A 27 13.63 7.81 10.94
N LYS A 28 14.08 7.01 11.91
CA LYS A 28 15.31 7.27 12.65
C LYS A 28 16.21 6.05 12.60
N ARG A 29 17.48 6.29 12.27
CA ARG A 29 18.47 5.22 12.16
C ARG A 29 18.57 4.42 13.45
N LEU A 30 18.48 3.10 13.32
CA LEU A 30 18.73 2.15 14.41
C LEU A 30 19.65 1.03 13.91
N ILE A 31 20.92 1.08 14.32
CA ILE A 31 21.92 0.10 13.90
C ILE A 31 21.62 -1.26 14.51
N GLU A 32 21.96 -2.31 13.77
CA GLU A 32 21.60 -3.70 14.12
C GLU A 32 22.07 -4.12 15.52
N LYS A 33 23.29 -3.73 15.91
CA LYS A 33 23.87 -4.03 17.23
C LYS A 33 23.07 -3.45 18.41
N GLN A 34 22.24 -2.44 18.19
CA GLN A 34 21.43 -1.79 19.22
C GLN A 34 20.00 -2.34 19.27
N ARG A 35 19.63 -3.23 18.34
CA ARG A 35 18.26 -3.75 18.27
C ARG A 35 18.03 -4.78 19.37
N THR A 36 16.95 -4.60 20.11
CA THR A 36 16.44 -5.60 21.04
C THR A 36 15.30 -6.36 20.38
N LYS A 37 15.17 -7.66 20.64
CA LYS A 37 14.05 -8.46 20.10
C LYS A 37 12.72 -7.94 20.67
N GLY A 38 11.70 -7.88 19.84
CA GLY A 38 10.36 -7.51 20.27
C GLY A 38 9.30 -7.80 19.21
N LYS A 39 8.21 -7.03 19.23
CA LYS A 39 7.01 -7.25 18.40
C LYS A 39 6.70 -6.10 17.44
N VAL A 40 7.41 -4.97 17.54
CA VAL A 40 7.17 -3.82 16.66
C VAL A 40 7.94 -4.03 15.36
N PRO A 41 7.29 -4.05 14.19
CA PRO A 41 7.97 -4.13 12.90
C PRO A 41 8.92 -2.92 12.70
N LEU A 42 10.15 -3.21 12.30
CA LEU A 42 11.12 -2.21 11.84
C LEU A 42 11.19 -2.25 10.30
N LEU A 43 10.80 -1.14 9.69
CA LEU A 43 10.86 -0.92 8.26
C LEU A 43 12.24 -0.44 7.83
N THR A 44 12.74 -1.00 6.73
CA THR A 44 13.97 -0.57 6.03
C THR A 44 13.73 -0.58 4.52
N ALA A 45 14.65 -0.02 3.75
CA ALA A 45 14.52 -0.04 2.28
C ALA A 45 14.50 -1.49 1.74
N GLY A 46 13.58 -1.77 0.81
CA GLY A 46 13.42 -3.09 0.20
C GLY A 46 12.03 -3.33 -0.40
N GLU A 47 11.97 -4.20 -1.41
CA GLU A 47 10.71 -4.52 -2.13
C GLU A 47 9.91 -5.67 -1.50
N SER A 48 10.57 -6.49 -0.66
CA SER A 48 9.98 -7.70 -0.08
C SER A 48 9.32 -7.43 1.27
N ASN A 49 8.35 -8.26 1.64
CA ASN A 49 7.72 -8.25 2.97
C ASN A 49 7.20 -6.87 3.42
N ASN A 50 6.73 -6.05 2.48
CA ASN A 50 6.31 -4.67 2.70
C ASN A 50 7.38 -3.81 3.40
N GLY A 51 8.67 -4.07 3.17
CA GLY A 51 9.78 -3.34 3.80
C GLY A 51 10.06 -3.74 5.24
N ILE A 52 9.36 -4.73 5.83
CA ILE A 52 9.66 -5.22 7.19
C ILE A 52 10.93 -6.05 7.16
N ALA A 53 11.98 -5.55 7.82
CA ALA A 53 13.26 -6.26 7.96
C ALA A 53 13.36 -7.10 9.24
N SER A 54 12.77 -6.64 10.34
CA SER A 54 12.85 -7.33 11.64
C SER A 54 11.76 -6.84 12.59
N PHE A 55 11.66 -7.48 13.76
CA PHE A 55 10.78 -7.05 14.85
C PHE A 55 11.62 -6.65 16.07
N ILE A 56 11.40 -5.44 16.58
CA ILE A 56 12.19 -4.85 17.65
C ILE A 56 11.37 -4.55 18.90
N GLY A 57 12.07 -4.48 20.04
CA GLY A 57 11.54 -4.08 21.35
C GLY A 57 12.07 -2.71 21.81
N ASN A 58 12.85 -2.02 20.98
CA ASN A 58 13.38 -0.71 21.29
C ASN A 58 12.25 0.31 21.41
N LYS A 59 12.40 1.30 22.30
CA LYS A 59 11.55 2.49 22.31
C LYS A 59 11.89 3.36 21.10
N ALA A 60 11.11 3.21 20.03
CA ALA A 60 11.21 4.01 18.81
C ALA A 60 9.92 4.79 18.58
N VAL A 61 10.00 5.86 17.79
CA VAL A 61 8.80 6.51 17.29
C VAL A 61 8.16 5.58 16.26
N SER A 62 6.89 5.26 16.49
CA SER A 62 6.09 4.38 15.66
C SER A 62 4.84 5.10 15.17
N TYR A 63 4.29 4.59 14.08
CA TYR A 63 3.06 5.08 13.47
C TYR A 63 2.19 3.89 13.07
N GLU A 64 0.89 4.11 12.93
CA GLU A 64 -0.08 3.12 12.44
C GLU A 64 -0.95 3.73 11.34
N ASN A 65 -1.56 2.88 10.51
CA ASN A 65 -2.47 3.28 9.43
C ASN A 65 -1.85 4.33 8.47
N PHE A 66 -0.64 4.03 7.97
CA PHE A 66 0.17 4.95 7.17
C PHE A 66 0.62 4.32 5.84
N ILE A 67 1.11 5.15 4.93
CA ILE A 67 1.86 4.73 3.74
C ILE A 67 3.35 4.95 4.00
N SER A 68 4.20 3.95 3.75
CA SER A 68 5.65 4.11 3.73
C SER A 68 6.13 4.43 2.30
N ILE A 69 7.22 5.18 2.19
CA ILE A 69 8.05 5.25 0.99
C ILE A 69 9.51 5.12 1.41
N ASP A 70 10.23 4.17 0.82
CA ASP A 70 11.67 4.00 1.06
C ASP A 70 12.55 4.84 0.12
N MET A 71 13.86 4.81 0.34
CA MET A 71 14.84 5.55 -0.47
C MET A 71 14.87 5.15 -1.97
N PHE A 72 14.31 4.02 -2.35
CA PHE A 72 14.17 3.56 -3.74
C PHE A 72 12.77 3.79 -4.31
N GLY A 73 11.90 4.48 -3.56
CA GLY A 73 10.53 4.78 -3.98
C GLY A 73 9.58 3.60 -3.88
N ASN A 74 9.95 2.52 -3.18
CA ASN A 74 9.02 1.44 -2.86
C ASN A 74 8.04 1.95 -1.81
N SER A 75 6.75 1.74 -2.07
CA SER A 75 5.69 2.17 -1.17
C SER A 75 4.77 1.05 -0.78
N PHE A 76 4.36 1.06 0.50
CA PHE A 76 3.48 0.07 1.11
C PHE A 76 2.48 0.72 2.05
N TYR A 77 1.33 0.06 2.22
CA TYR A 77 0.35 0.45 3.23
C TYR A 77 0.52 -0.43 4.48
N HIS A 78 0.52 0.21 5.66
CA HIS A 78 0.69 -0.45 6.94
C HIS A 78 -0.54 -0.20 7.83
N PRO A 79 -1.43 -1.21 8.00
CA PRO A 79 -2.58 -1.09 8.90
C PRO A 79 -2.22 -1.28 10.38
N TYR A 80 -0.98 -1.69 10.67
CA TYR A 80 -0.45 -1.96 12.02
C TYR A 80 0.58 -0.91 12.44
N GLU A 81 0.86 -0.86 13.73
CA GLU A 81 1.94 -0.06 14.30
C GLU A 81 3.31 -0.55 13.79
N ALA A 82 4.16 0.36 13.31
CA ALA A 82 5.53 0.08 12.92
C ALA A 82 6.43 1.32 13.06
N CYS A 83 7.73 1.08 13.22
CA CYS A 83 8.77 2.10 13.16
C CYS A 83 9.67 1.88 11.93
N GLY A 84 10.57 2.80 11.62
CA GLY A 84 11.40 2.71 10.41
C GLY A 84 12.74 3.40 10.58
N ASP A 85 13.71 2.95 9.80
CA ASP A 85 15.04 3.55 9.75
C ASP A 85 15.07 4.91 9.03
N ASP A 86 16.26 5.50 8.94
CA ASP A 86 16.49 6.80 8.28
C ASP A 86 16.30 6.78 6.76
N ASN A 87 15.91 5.67 6.15
CA ASN A 87 15.55 5.58 4.74
C ASN A 87 14.03 5.47 4.51
N ILE A 88 13.22 5.49 5.59
CA ILE A 88 11.76 5.36 5.51
C ILE A 88 11.07 6.69 5.78
N TYR A 89 10.17 7.07 4.88
CA TYR A 89 9.24 8.18 5.05
C TYR A 89 7.82 7.66 5.29
N PHE A 90 7.15 8.23 6.29
CA PHE A 90 5.80 7.88 6.71
C PHE A 90 4.82 8.94 6.25
N PHE A 91 3.72 8.57 5.61
CA PHE A 91 2.65 9.47 5.17
C PHE A 91 1.35 9.12 5.89
N LEU A 92 0.88 10.03 6.73
CA LEU A 92 -0.29 9.83 7.59
C LEU A 92 -1.45 10.75 7.19
N ASN A 93 -2.64 10.15 7.10
CA ASN A 93 -3.91 10.84 6.98
C ASN A 93 -5.02 9.95 7.58
N LYS A 94 -5.75 10.46 8.58
CA LYS A 94 -6.81 9.73 9.30
C LYS A 94 -8.18 9.81 8.61
N GLU A 95 -8.38 10.80 7.74
CA GLU A 95 -9.65 11.10 7.07
C GLU A 95 -9.90 10.24 5.82
N ILE A 96 -8.90 9.44 5.42
CA ILE A 96 -8.99 8.57 4.25
C ILE A 96 -8.96 7.08 4.63
N SER A 97 -9.74 6.29 3.91
CA SER A 97 -9.86 4.86 4.15
C SER A 97 -8.62 4.07 3.75
N LYS A 98 -8.52 2.84 4.24
CA LYS A 98 -7.47 1.88 3.82
C LYS A 98 -7.43 1.67 2.31
N TYR A 99 -8.59 1.63 1.66
CA TYR A 99 -8.70 1.38 0.22
C TYR A 99 -8.15 2.55 -0.59
N VAL A 100 -8.45 3.79 -0.17
CA VAL A 100 -7.85 4.99 -0.75
C VAL A 100 -6.33 4.94 -0.55
N LYS A 101 -5.82 4.63 0.64
CA LYS A 101 -4.36 4.53 0.88
C LYS A 101 -3.68 3.49 -0.02
N ILE A 102 -4.29 2.33 -0.23
CA ILE A 102 -3.76 1.31 -1.14
C ILE A 102 -3.76 1.82 -2.59
N PHE A 103 -4.79 2.56 -3.01
CA PHE A 103 -4.80 3.20 -4.33
C PHE A 103 -3.63 4.18 -4.50
N PHE A 104 -3.33 4.99 -3.48
CA PHE A 104 -2.14 5.87 -3.48
C PHE A 104 -0.86 5.07 -3.64
N VAL A 105 -0.69 3.98 -2.90
CA VAL A 105 0.47 3.08 -3.03
C VAL A 105 0.64 2.61 -4.48
N CYS A 106 -0.45 2.22 -5.15
CA CYS A 106 -0.39 1.86 -6.57
C CYS A 106 0.09 3.04 -7.43
N CYS A 107 -0.44 4.25 -7.24
CA CYS A 107 -0.01 5.45 -7.98
C CYS A 107 1.44 5.85 -7.72
N ILE A 108 1.92 5.70 -6.48
CA ILE A 108 3.31 6.02 -6.08
C ILE A 108 4.27 5.02 -6.69
N ASN A 109 3.98 3.72 -6.56
CA ASN A 109 4.83 2.65 -7.10
C ASN A 109 5.00 2.72 -8.63
N ARG A 110 4.03 3.27 -9.36
CA ARG A 110 4.16 3.53 -10.81
C ARG A 110 5.29 4.52 -11.15
N GLN A 111 5.78 5.28 -10.18
CA GLN A 111 6.84 6.25 -10.35
C GLN A 111 8.19 5.79 -9.78
N LYS A 112 8.29 4.56 -9.26
CA LYS A 112 9.49 4.07 -8.57
C LYS A 112 10.76 4.12 -9.42
N SER A 113 10.62 3.98 -10.74
CA SER A 113 11.74 4.04 -11.70
C SER A 113 12.49 5.38 -11.71
N LYS A 114 11.94 6.43 -11.08
CA LYS A 114 12.63 7.71 -10.86
C LYS A 114 13.78 7.62 -9.87
N TYR A 115 13.82 6.56 -9.06
CA TYR A 115 14.74 6.41 -7.94
C TYR A 115 15.69 5.24 -8.15
N SER A 116 16.92 5.43 -7.69
CA SER A 116 18.00 4.45 -7.75
C SER A 116 19.04 4.77 -6.68
N TYR A 117 20.09 3.96 -6.57
CA TYR A 117 21.17 4.23 -5.62
C TYR A 117 21.80 5.63 -5.81
N GLY A 118 21.96 6.09 -7.05
CA GLY A 118 22.48 7.42 -7.36
C GLY A 118 21.43 8.54 -7.26
N LYS A 119 20.14 8.21 -7.14
CA LYS A 119 19.03 9.17 -7.08
C LYS A 119 17.97 8.69 -6.09
N GLN A 120 18.27 8.86 -4.81
CA GLN A 120 17.44 8.33 -3.73
C GLN A 120 16.26 9.27 -3.43
N PHE A 121 15.15 8.69 -2.97
CA PHE A 121 14.05 9.42 -2.38
C PHE A 121 14.49 10.03 -1.05
N ARG A 122 14.34 11.35 -0.91
CA ARG A 122 14.73 12.14 0.25
C ARG A 122 13.60 13.06 0.71
N GLN A 123 13.80 13.78 1.81
CA GLN A 123 12.83 14.71 2.37
C GLN A 123 12.27 15.70 1.33
N LYS A 124 13.13 16.28 0.48
CA LYS A 124 12.68 17.15 -0.62
C LYS A 124 11.70 16.45 -1.59
N ASN A 125 11.85 15.15 -1.81
CA ASN A 125 10.90 14.35 -2.58
C ASN A 125 9.64 14.07 -1.77
N ALA A 126 9.74 13.73 -0.47
CA ALA A 126 8.57 13.56 0.40
C ALA A 126 7.67 14.81 0.39
N ASP A 127 8.30 15.98 0.42
CA ASP A 127 7.62 17.26 0.44
C ASP A 127 7.09 17.69 -0.94
N ASN A 128 7.58 17.13 -2.04
CA ASN A 128 7.25 17.61 -3.40
C ASN A 128 6.77 16.53 -4.37
N CYS A 129 6.60 15.29 -3.90
CA CYS A 129 6.12 14.20 -4.73
C CYS A 129 4.71 14.52 -5.22
N LYS A 130 4.51 14.34 -6.52
CA LYS A 130 3.22 14.54 -7.17
C LYS A 130 2.75 13.25 -7.82
N ILE A 131 1.45 13.00 -7.75
CA ILE A 131 0.82 11.80 -8.31
C ILE A 131 -0.45 12.18 -9.07
N MET A 132 -0.80 11.37 -10.06
CA MET A 132 -2.08 11.48 -10.74
C MET A 132 -3.15 10.75 -9.92
N LEU A 133 -4.26 11.43 -9.66
CA LEU A 133 -5.44 10.88 -8.99
C LEU A 133 -6.71 11.20 -9.80
N PRO A 134 -7.73 10.34 -9.72
CA PRO A 134 -9.03 10.64 -10.32
C PRO A 134 -9.70 11.80 -9.57
N ILE A 135 -10.46 12.62 -10.28
CA ILE A 135 -11.13 13.80 -9.71
C ILE A 135 -12.66 13.64 -9.65
N ASP A 136 -13.27 14.33 -8.69
CA ASP A 136 -14.72 14.50 -8.59
C ASP A 136 -15.18 15.70 -9.46
N SER A 137 -16.49 15.95 -9.48
CA SER A 137 -17.07 17.08 -10.23
C SER A 137 -16.64 18.46 -9.73
N LYS A 138 -15.99 18.55 -8.56
CA LYS A 138 -15.44 19.78 -7.98
C LYS A 138 -13.92 19.88 -8.23
N GLY A 139 -13.32 18.93 -8.94
CA GLY A 139 -11.88 18.88 -9.18
C GLY A 139 -11.06 18.44 -7.96
N ASN A 140 -11.68 17.91 -6.91
CA ASN A 140 -10.97 17.34 -5.76
C ASN A 140 -10.67 15.86 -6.03
N PRO A 141 -9.74 15.24 -5.30
CA PRO A 141 -9.53 13.81 -5.43
C PRO A 141 -10.82 13.01 -5.14
N ASN A 142 -11.15 12.08 -6.03
CA ASN A 142 -12.38 11.30 -5.94
C ASN A 142 -12.21 10.09 -5.01
N TRP A 143 -12.31 10.34 -3.70
CA TRP A 143 -12.15 9.30 -2.66
C TRP A 143 -13.10 8.13 -2.85
N GLN A 144 -14.37 8.41 -3.15
CA GLN A 144 -15.40 7.39 -3.32
C GLN A 144 -15.09 6.46 -4.50
N PHE A 145 -14.66 7.04 -5.63
CA PHE A 145 -14.26 6.25 -6.80
C PHE A 145 -13.05 5.36 -6.47
N MET A 146 -11.98 5.93 -5.88
CA MET A 146 -10.78 5.16 -5.51
C MET A 146 -11.11 4.00 -4.56
N GLU A 147 -11.96 4.26 -3.56
CA GLU A 147 -12.40 3.24 -2.61
C GLU A 147 -13.20 2.12 -3.29
N ASN A 148 -14.22 2.50 -4.08
CA ASN A 148 -15.05 1.52 -4.79
C ASN A 148 -14.25 0.72 -5.81
N TYR A 149 -13.29 1.36 -6.48
CA TYR A 149 -12.39 0.69 -7.42
C TYR A 149 -11.58 -0.41 -6.74
N MET A 150 -10.93 -0.09 -5.61
CA MET A 150 -10.12 -1.06 -4.87
C MET A 150 -10.96 -2.18 -4.25
N LYS A 151 -12.14 -1.87 -3.70
CA LYS A 151 -13.09 -2.88 -3.20
C LYS A 151 -13.55 -3.82 -4.30
N ASN A 152 -13.83 -3.30 -5.49
CA ASN A 152 -14.25 -4.13 -6.63
C ASN A 152 -13.15 -5.08 -7.09
N ILE A 153 -11.88 -4.63 -7.07
CA ILE A 153 -10.74 -5.51 -7.35
C ILE A 153 -10.65 -6.62 -6.30
N GLU A 154 -10.70 -6.28 -5.02
CA GLU A 154 -10.66 -7.24 -3.91
C GLU A 154 -11.80 -8.27 -4.04
N GLN A 155 -13.03 -7.81 -4.23
CA GLN A 155 -14.20 -8.66 -4.39
C GLN A 155 -14.07 -9.60 -5.59
N LYS A 156 -13.54 -9.12 -6.73
CA LYS A 156 -13.30 -9.95 -7.91
C LYS A 156 -12.34 -11.10 -7.60
N TYR A 157 -11.25 -10.84 -6.88
CA TYR A 157 -10.31 -11.88 -6.49
C TYR A 157 -10.92 -12.87 -5.50
N ILE A 158 -11.65 -12.40 -4.49
CA ILE A 158 -12.35 -13.26 -3.53
C ILE A 158 -13.31 -14.20 -4.26
N THR A 159 -14.16 -13.67 -5.15
CA THR A 159 -15.10 -14.49 -5.92
C THR A 159 -14.38 -15.53 -6.77
N ASN A 160 -13.32 -15.15 -7.50
CA ASN A 160 -12.54 -16.09 -8.31
C ASN A 160 -11.93 -17.24 -7.48
N ILE A 161 -11.43 -16.94 -6.28
CA ILE A 161 -10.86 -17.93 -5.38
C ILE A 161 -11.94 -18.87 -4.87
N LEU A 162 -13.09 -18.35 -4.44
CA LEU A 162 -14.23 -19.15 -4.00
C LEU A 162 -14.74 -20.07 -5.11
N ASP A 163 -14.86 -19.56 -6.34
CA ASP A 163 -15.28 -20.35 -7.50
C ASP A 163 -14.31 -21.50 -7.80
N TYR A 164 -13.00 -21.26 -7.68
CA TYR A 164 -11.98 -22.29 -7.84
C TYR A 164 -12.14 -23.42 -6.80
N TYR A 165 -12.27 -23.07 -5.51
CA TYR A 165 -12.42 -24.05 -4.45
C TYR A 165 -13.76 -24.80 -4.51
N ASN A 166 -14.85 -24.12 -4.87
CA ASN A 166 -16.16 -24.76 -5.05
C ASN A 166 -16.13 -25.81 -6.16
N LYS A 167 -15.49 -25.50 -7.30
CA LYS A 167 -15.30 -26.47 -8.39
C LYS A 167 -14.44 -27.66 -7.96
N LYS A 168 -13.34 -27.41 -7.23
CA LYS A 168 -12.46 -28.47 -6.72
C LYS A 168 -13.19 -29.40 -5.73
N LEU A 169 -14.01 -28.85 -4.84
CA LEU A 169 -14.81 -29.62 -3.89
C LEU A 169 -15.91 -30.43 -4.58
N ALA A 170 -16.58 -29.87 -5.60
CA ALA A 170 -17.58 -30.58 -6.38
C ALA A 170 -16.98 -31.79 -7.12
N ASN A 171 -15.82 -31.62 -7.73
CA ASN A 171 -15.13 -32.71 -8.44
C ASN A 171 -14.63 -33.82 -7.50
N ASN A 172 -14.22 -33.48 -6.28
CA ASN A 172 -13.76 -34.46 -5.29
C ASN A 172 -14.91 -35.28 -4.63
N ARG A 173 -16.16 -34.82 -4.75
CA ARG A 173 -17.35 -35.54 -4.26
C ARG A 173 -17.94 -36.52 -5.29
N GLY A 174 -17.40 -36.57 -6.51
CA GLY A 174 -17.83 -37.49 -7.58
C GLY A 174 -17.13 -38.84 -7.60
N GLY A 175 -16.23 -39.12 -6.64
CA GLY A 175 -15.57 -40.41 -6.47
C GLY A 175 -16.24 -41.23 -5.37
N ASP A 176 -17.52 -41.55 -5.53
CA ASP A 176 -18.17 -42.54 -4.66
C ASP A 176 -17.78 -43.94 -5.10
N TYR A 177 -17.38 -44.73 -4.12
CA TYR A 177 -16.79 -46.04 -4.24
C TYR A 177 -17.79 -47.06 -4.81
N HIS A 178 -17.53 -47.57 -6.01
CA HIS A 178 -18.04 -48.88 -6.41
C HIS A 178 -17.15 -49.97 -5.80
N TYR A 179 -17.49 -50.42 -4.60
CA TYR A 179 -17.09 -51.75 -4.13
C TYR A 179 -18.28 -52.69 -4.37
N LEU A 180 -18.12 -53.57 -5.37
CA LEU A 180 -18.80 -54.86 -5.45
C LEU A 180 -18.00 -55.87 -4.62
#